data_AF-A0AAV9IS06-F1
#
_entry.id   AF-A0AAV9IS06-F1
#
_cell.length_a   1.000
_cell.length_b   1.000
_cell.length_c   1.000
_cell.angle_alpha   90.00
_cell.angle_beta   90.00
_cell.angle_gamma   90.00
#
_symmetry.space_group_name_H-M   'P 1'
#
loop_
_entity.id
_entity.type
_entity.pdbx_description
1 polymer ?
#
loop_
_entity_poly.entity_id
_entity_poly.type
_entity_poly.pdbx_seq_one_letter_code
_entity_poly.pdbx_strand_id
1 'polypeptide(L)'
;MFVSSALLGQRRALEGTRASCRAKPAWSGLRMVGYQMDGSGLGSLNPLHYKASAVSGDRRCFRVSYVLPNETRPYSGRPLDNIAQTKMVPFVNWYAEQQRIMKMGGKITKVELISGGQQRNCGNV
;
A
#
# COMPACT_ATOMS: atom_id res chain seq x y z
N MET A 1 -42.69 29.56 0.33
CA MET A 1 -42.04 28.63 -0.62
C MET A 1 -40.53 28.76 -0.46
N PHE A 2 -39.88 27.88 0.29
CA PHE A 2 -38.41 27.81 0.38
C PHE A 2 -38.04 26.34 0.37
N VAL A 3 -37.71 25.81 -0.81
CA VAL A 3 -37.26 24.42 -0.96
C VAL A 3 -35.76 24.43 -1.19
N SER A 4 -35.06 24.05 -0.13
CA SER A 4 -33.80 23.28 -0.08
C SER A 4 -33.01 23.12 -1.39
N SER A 5 -31.93 23.89 -1.56
CA SER A 5 -30.88 23.65 -2.58
C SER A 5 -29.55 23.13 -2.01
N ALA A 6 -29.51 22.67 -0.75
CA ALA A 6 -28.23 22.37 -0.08
C ALA A 6 -27.73 20.91 -0.25
N LEU A 7 -28.38 20.06 -1.06
CA LEU A 7 -28.06 18.62 -1.11
C LEU A 7 -27.39 18.12 -2.39
N LEU A 8 -27.07 18.98 -3.36
CA LEU A 8 -26.47 18.54 -4.63
C LEU A 8 -24.94 18.68 -4.72
N GLY A 9 -24.28 19.23 -3.70
CA GLY A 9 -22.85 19.58 -3.77
C GLY A 9 -21.83 18.49 -3.41
N GLN A 10 -22.24 17.38 -2.79
CA GLN A 10 -21.30 16.47 -2.11
C GLN A 10 -21.02 15.13 -2.81
N ARG A 11 -21.47 14.93 -4.06
CA ARG A 11 -21.27 13.66 -4.80
C ARG A 11 -20.12 13.64 -5.81
N ARG A 12 -19.29 14.68 -5.90
CA ARG A 12 -18.22 14.81 -6.92
C ARG A 12 -16.77 14.68 -6.39
N ALA A 13 -16.53 13.87 -5.36
CA ALA A 13 -15.18 13.68 -4.81
C ALA A 13 -14.70 12.21 -4.77
N LEU A 14 -15.30 11.31 -5.56
CA LEU A 14 -14.88 9.89 -5.62
C LEU A 14 -14.30 9.48 -6.98
N GLU A 15 -14.24 10.37 -7.96
CA GLU A 15 -13.64 10.13 -9.28
C GLU A 15 -12.30 10.86 -9.37
N GLY A 16 -11.26 10.33 -8.72
CA GLY A 16 -10.00 11.09 -8.67
C GLY A 16 -8.76 10.35 -8.25
N THR A 17 -8.74 9.02 -8.23
CA THR A 17 -7.48 8.27 -8.20
C THR A 17 -7.75 6.84 -8.65
N ARG A 18 -7.60 6.56 -9.95
CA ARG A 18 -7.27 5.21 -10.39
C ARG A 18 -5.88 4.90 -9.82
N ALA A 19 -5.84 4.52 -8.54
CA ALA A 19 -4.65 4.00 -7.89
C ALA A 19 -4.31 2.68 -8.58
N SER A 20 -3.51 2.79 -9.63
CA SER A 20 -3.05 1.64 -10.41
C SER A 20 -2.34 0.69 -9.45
N CYS A 21 -2.86 -0.54 -9.34
CA CYS A 21 -2.23 -1.65 -8.60
C CYS A 21 -0.85 -2.03 -9.16
N ARG A 22 -0.43 -1.42 -10.27
CA ARG A 22 0.88 -1.61 -10.86
C ARG A 22 1.92 -1.04 -9.89
N ALA A 23 2.63 -1.94 -9.22
CA ALA A 23 3.78 -1.58 -8.41
C ALA A 23 4.73 -0.72 -9.26
N LYS A 24 5.03 0.49 -8.78
CA LYS A 24 6.17 1.23 -9.32
C LYS A 24 7.42 0.48 -8.88
N PRO A 25 8.33 0.11 -9.79
CA PRO A 25 9.60 -0.48 -9.38
C PRO A 25 10.31 0.53 -8.49
N ALA A 26 10.67 0.11 -7.27
CA ALA A 26 11.20 1.03 -6.26
C ALA A 26 12.60 1.57 -6.62
N TRP A 27 13.26 1.03 -7.65
CA TRP A 27 14.63 1.35 -8.04
C TRP A 27 14.71 1.54 -9.56
N SER A 28 14.91 2.79 -10.00
CA SER A 28 15.00 3.19 -11.41
C SER A 28 16.43 3.05 -11.95
N GLY A 29 17.04 1.88 -11.80
CA GLY A 29 18.41 1.63 -12.24
C GLY A 29 18.67 0.14 -12.44
N LEU A 30 18.65 -0.28 -13.71
CA LEU A 30 19.02 -1.58 -14.26
C LEU A 30 18.13 -2.81 -13.99
N ARG A 31 17.75 -3.42 -15.11
CA ARG A 31 17.28 -4.79 -15.38
C ARG A 31 15.93 -5.23 -14.79
N MET A 32 15.03 -5.41 -15.76
CA MET A 32 13.94 -6.37 -15.78
C MET A 32 14.30 -7.71 -15.14
N VAL A 33 13.26 -8.34 -14.56
CA VAL A 33 13.14 -9.75 -14.16
C VAL A 33 13.76 -10.12 -12.80
N GLY A 34 12.92 -10.20 -11.76
CA GLY A 34 13.26 -10.89 -10.52
C GLY A 34 12.16 -10.77 -9.47
N TYR A 35 11.68 -11.90 -8.97
CA TYR A 35 10.91 -11.96 -7.72
C TYR A 35 11.88 -11.80 -6.54
N GLN A 36 11.42 -11.25 -5.40
CA GLN A 36 12.30 -10.95 -4.25
C GLN A 36 12.82 -12.21 -3.53
N MET A 37 12.22 -13.37 -3.79
CA MET A 37 12.63 -14.67 -3.28
C MET A 37 13.71 -15.33 -4.16
N ASP A 38 14.78 -14.60 -4.44
CA ASP A 38 15.94 -15.00 -5.26
C ASP A 38 17.00 -15.85 -4.52
N GLY A 39 16.74 -16.21 -3.25
CA GLY A 39 17.70 -16.91 -2.39
C GLY A 39 18.68 -16.01 -1.65
N SER A 40 18.67 -14.68 -1.86
CA SER A 40 19.48 -13.79 -1.02
C SER A 40 18.97 -13.75 0.43
N GLY A 41 19.86 -13.55 1.41
CA GLY A 41 19.55 -13.72 2.82
C GLY A 41 20.74 -13.39 3.71
N LEU A 42 20.79 -14.02 4.88
CA LEU A 42 21.94 -13.88 5.78
C LEU A 42 23.22 -14.31 5.08
N GLY A 43 24.27 -13.49 5.16
CA GLY A 43 25.55 -13.76 4.47
C GLY A 43 25.58 -13.43 2.98
N SER A 44 24.49 -12.90 2.40
CA SER A 44 24.52 -12.35 1.05
C SER A 44 25.07 -10.91 1.03
N LEU A 45 25.58 -10.48 -0.12
CA LEU A 45 26.06 -9.10 -0.32
C LEU A 45 24.93 -8.08 -0.19
N ASN A 46 23.69 -8.48 -0.49
CA ASN A 46 22.53 -7.60 -0.44
C ASN A 46 22.13 -7.31 1.01
N PRO A 47 21.74 -6.06 1.33
CA PRO A 47 21.27 -5.73 2.66
C PRO A 47 20.00 -6.50 2.99
N LEU A 48 19.85 -6.86 4.27
CA LEU A 48 18.64 -7.49 4.78
C LEU A 48 17.45 -6.52 4.65
N HIS A 49 16.45 -6.96 3.90
CA HIS A 49 15.21 -6.21 3.69
C HIS A 49 14.03 -7.18 3.64
N TYR A 50 12.82 -6.64 3.76
CA TYR A 50 11.61 -7.43 3.65
C TYR A 50 11.44 -7.97 2.23
N LYS A 51 11.25 -9.28 2.13
CA LYS A 51 11.01 -9.98 0.88
C LYS A 51 9.55 -10.39 0.77
N ALA A 52 8.95 -10.08 -0.37
CA ALA A 52 7.60 -10.48 -0.72
C ALA A 52 7.62 -11.76 -1.54
N SER A 53 6.62 -12.61 -1.30
CA SER A 53 6.35 -13.84 -2.05
C SER A 53 5.64 -13.59 -3.39
N ALA A 54 5.72 -12.37 -3.91
CA ALA A 54 5.07 -11.99 -5.16
C ALA A 54 5.83 -12.56 -6.36
N VAL A 55 5.08 -12.99 -7.37
CA VAL A 55 5.65 -13.40 -8.66
C VAL A 55 6.03 -12.18 -9.51
N SER A 56 6.85 -12.37 -10.54
CA SER A 56 7.18 -11.26 -11.44
C SER A 56 5.91 -10.75 -12.14
N GLY A 57 5.64 -9.44 -12.01
CA GLY A 57 4.45 -8.83 -12.61
C GLY A 57 3.12 -9.14 -11.92
N ASP A 58 3.14 -9.54 -10.64
CA ASP A 58 1.94 -9.80 -9.84
C ASP A 58 0.97 -8.60 -9.85
N ARG A 59 -0.33 -8.88 -10.08
CA ARG A 59 -1.38 -7.86 -10.21
C ARG A 59 -2.32 -7.78 -9.00
N ARG A 60 -2.07 -8.59 -7.96
CA ARG A 60 -2.89 -8.61 -6.75
C ARG A 60 -2.77 -7.31 -5.95
N CYS A 61 -3.87 -6.86 -5.37
CA CYS A 61 -3.89 -5.64 -4.56
C CYS A 61 -4.83 -5.72 -3.36
N PHE A 62 -4.42 -5.04 -2.29
CA PHE A 62 -5.19 -4.93 -1.06
C PHE A 62 -5.77 -3.54 -0.88
N ARG A 63 -7.01 -3.45 -0.37
CA ARG A 63 -7.53 -2.27 0.31
C ARG A 63 -7.10 -2.35 1.76
N VAL A 64 -6.36 -1.36 2.22
CA VAL A 64 -5.90 -1.32 3.60
C VAL A 64 -6.42 -0.06 4.25
N SER A 65 -7.07 -0.22 5.39
CA SER A 65 -7.47 0.88 6.27
C SER A 65 -6.69 0.78 7.57
N TYR A 66 -5.95 1.84 7.91
CA TYR A 66 -5.11 1.90 9.10
C TYR A 66 -5.07 3.31 9.67
N VAL A 67 -4.69 3.39 10.94
CA VAL A 67 -4.43 4.64 11.67
C VAL A 67 -2.96 4.65 12.03
N LEU A 68 -2.24 5.70 11.64
CA LEU A 68 -0.79 5.83 11.88
C LEU A 68 -0.49 7.14 12.62
N PRO A 69 -0.21 7.10 13.93
CA PRO A 69 0.14 8.29 14.68
C PRO A 69 1.50 8.86 14.22
N ASN A 70 1.65 10.18 14.32
CA ASN A 70 2.92 10.85 14.09
C ASN A 70 3.46 11.45 15.38
N GLU A 71 4.37 10.73 16.03
CA GLU A 71 4.98 11.10 17.31
C GLU A 71 6.00 12.23 17.16
N THR A 72 6.58 12.41 15.98
CA THR A 72 7.61 13.42 15.72
C THR A 72 7.05 14.82 15.44
N ARG A 73 5.73 14.93 15.26
CA ARG A 73 5.02 16.19 14.95
C ARG A 73 5.42 17.36 15.85
N PRO A 74 5.37 17.29 17.20
CA PRO A 74 5.62 18.44 18.07
C PRO A 74 6.98 19.10 17.88
N TYR A 75 7.99 18.37 17.39
CA TYR A 75 9.35 18.89 17.19
C TYR A 75 9.65 19.32 15.75
N SER A 76 8.79 18.98 14.79
CA SER A 76 9.07 19.12 13.36
C SER A 76 8.52 20.41 12.72
N GLY A 77 7.58 21.09 13.38
CA GLY A 77 6.87 22.24 12.81
C GLY A 77 6.03 21.93 11.56
N ARG A 78 5.82 20.64 11.24
CA ARG A 78 5.01 20.21 10.09
C ARG A 78 3.51 20.38 10.37
N PRO A 79 2.69 20.70 9.35
CA PRO A 79 1.25 20.78 9.50
C PRO A 79 0.65 19.42 9.89
N LEU A 80 -0.59 19.45 10.40
CA LEU A 80 -1.30 18.24 10.79
C LEU A 80 -1.79 17.49 9.53
N ASP A 81 -1.23 16.31 9.31
CA ASP A 81 -1.65 15.40 8.25
C ASP A 81 -2.78 14.46 8.70
N ASN A 82 -3.48 13.85 7.74
CA ASN A 82 -4.48 12.83 8.02
C ASN A 82 -3.82 11.52 8.50
N ILE A 83 -4.16 11.13 9.73
CA ILE A 83 -3.68 9.96 10.48
C ILE A 83 -4.40 8.68 10.03
N ALA A 84 -5.68 8.77 9.67
CA ALA A 84 -6.50 7.65 9.25
C ALA A 84 -6.53 7.55 7.72
N GLN A 85 -5.91 6.51 7.17
CA GLN A 85 -5.71 6.36 5.73
C GLN A 85 -6.32 5.07 5.23
N THR A 86 -7.02 5.17 4.10
CA THR A 86 -7.46 4.02 3.30
C THR A 86 -6.82 4.11 1.94
N LYS A 87 -5.96 3.14 1.60
CA LYS A 87 -5.24 3.13 0.32
C LYS A 87 -5.19 1.75 -0.30
N MET A 88 -5.03 1.72 -1.62
CA MET A 88 -4.78 0.49 -2.36
C MET A 88 -3.27 0.21 -2.37
N VAL A 89 -2.87 -0.98 -1.90
CA VAL A 89 -1.47 -1.39 -1.82
C VAL A 89 -1.25 -2.65 -2.67
N PRO A 90 -0.27 -2.66 -3.60
CA PRO A 90 0.07 -3.86 -4.36
C PRO A 90 0.56 -5.00 -3.45
N PHE A 91 0.29 -6.25 -3.82
CA PHE A 91 0.70 -7.43 -3.07
C PHE A 91 2.22 -7.46 -2.80
N VAL A 92 3.03 -7.06 -3.79
CA VAL A 92 4.49 -6.97 -3.69
C VAL A 92 4.95 -6.09 -2.51
N ASN A 93 4.25 -4.99 -2.26
CA ASN A 93 4.68 -4.01 -1.25
C ASN A 93 3.97 -4.20 0.09
N TRP A 94 2.91 -5.02 0.12
CA TRP A 94 2.03 -5.12 1.28
C TRP A 94 2.76 -5.61 2.54
N TYR A 95 3.62 -6.62 2.42
CA TYR A 95 4.33 -7.15 3.58
C TYR A 95 5.25 -6.11 4.24
N ALA A 96 6.02 -5.37 3.44
CA ALA A 96 6.88 -4.30 3.94
C ALA A 96 6.04 -3.15 4.55
N GLU A 97 4.92 -2.77 3.92
CA GLU A 97 4.04 -1.73 4.44
C GLU A 97 3.36 -2.13 5.75
N GLN A 98 2.92 -3.38 5.88
CA GLN A 98 2.35 -3.92 7.12
C GLN A 98 3.37 -3.81 8.26
N GLN A 99 4.59 -4.28 8.02
CA GLN A 99 5.67 -4.21 9.00
C GLN A 99 6.03 -2.76 9.37
N ARG A 100 6.04 -1.85 8.38
CA ARG A 100 6.26 -0.42 8.61
C ARG A 100 5.17 0.18 9.51
N ILE A 101 3.89 -0.12 9.23
CA ILE A 101 2.76 0.39 10.03
C ILE A 101 2.88 -0.12 11.47
N MET A 102 3.15 -1.40 11.67
CA MET A 102 3.32 -1.99 13.01
C MET A 102 4.50 -1.38 13.78
N LYS A 103 5.65 -1.24 13.11
CA LYS A 103 6.86 -0.68 13.74
C LYS A 103 6.73 0.80 14.12
N MET A 104 5.94 1.56 13.36
CA MET A 104 5.67 2.96 13.65
C MET A 104 4.46 3.16 14.59
N GLY A 105 4.01 2.12 15.29
CA GLY A 105 2.93 2.21 16.27
C GLY A 105 1.52 2.39 15.68
N GLY A 106 1.35 2.15 14.38
CA GLY A 106 0.07 2.23 13.71
C GLY A 106 -0.81 0.99 13.94
N LYS A 107 -2.13 1.18 13.90
CA LYS A 107 -3.12 0.12 14.02
C LYS A 107 -3.80 -0.13 12.68
N ILE A 108 -3.77 -1.38 12.22
CA ILE A 108 -4.49 -1.82 11.02
C ILE A 108 -5.91 -2.19 11.43
N THR A 109 -6.90 -1.55 10.82
CA THR A 109 -8.32 -1.78 11.12
C THR A 109 -8.93 -2.81 10.19
N LYS A 110 -8.63 -2.74 8.88
CA LYS A 110 -9.19 -3.65 7.89
C LYS A 110 -8.25 -3.87 6.70
N VAL A 111 -8.18 -5.11 6.23
CA VAL A 111 -7.45 -5.50 5.02
C VAL A 111 -8.36 -6.36 4.17
N GLU A 112 -8.51 -6.01 2.90
CA GLU A 112 -9.33 -6.75 1.94
C GLU A 112 -8.55 -6.94 0.66
N LEU A 113 -8.60 -8.14 0.08
CA LEU A 113 -8.07 -8.35 -1.26
C LEU A 113 -9.11 -7.85 -2.28
N ILE A 114 -8.77 -6.80 -3.03
CA ILE A 114 -9.69 -6.22 -4.03
C ILE A 114 -9.50 -6.91 -5.38
N SER A 115 -8.24 -7.18 -5.75
CA SER A 115 -7.87 -7.83 -7.01
C SER A 115 -7.01 -9.04 -6.70
N GLY A 116 -7.34 -10.17 -7.31
CA GLY A 116 -6.63 -11.43 -7.10
C GLY A 116 -7.54 -12.58 -6.73
N GLY A 117 -7.16 -13.79 -7.16
CA GLY A 117 -7.71 -15.02 -6.61
C GLY A 117 -6.98 -15.46 -5.34
N GLN A 118 -7.73 -16.04 -4.41
CA GLN A 118 -7.16 -16.77 -3.28
C GLN A 118 -6.71 -18.17 -3.74
N GLN A 119 -5.60 -18.65 -3.18
CA GLN A 119 -5.08 -20.01 -3.39
C GLN A 119 -4.97 -20.47 -4.86
N ARG A 120 -4.59 -19.57 -5.78
CA ARG A 120 -4.26 -19.96 -7.16
C ARG A 120 -2.80 -20.39 -7.28
N ASN A 121 -2.58 -21.47 -8.03
CA ASN A 121 -1.24 -22.00 -8.32
C ASN A 121 -0.51 -21.20 -9.41
N CYS A 122 -1.23 -20.84 -10.49
CA CYS A 122 -0.71 -20.07 -11.63
C CYS A 122 -1.70 -18.96 -12.00
N GLY A 123 -1.22 -17.90 -12.68
CA GLY A 123 -2.07 -16.80 -13.11
C GLY A 123 -2.52 -15.91 -11.95
N ASN A 124 -1.54 -15.38 -11.21
CA ASN A 124 -1.73 -14.49 -10.07
C ASN A 124 -2.20 -13.10 -10.55
N VAL A 125 -3.44 -13.05 -11.03
CA VAL A 125 -4.18 -11.86 -11.49
C VAL A 125 -5.37 -11.56 -10.61
#